data_AF-A0A2N5V6W1-F1
#
_entry.id   AF-A0A2N5V6W1-F1
#
_cell.length_a   1.000
_cell.length_b   1.000
_cell.length_c   1.000
_cell.angle_alpha   90.00
_cell.angle_beta   90.00
_cell.angle_gamma   90.00
#
_symmetry.space_group_name_H-M   'P 1'
#
loop_
_entity.id
_entity.type
_entity.pdbx_description
1 polymer ?
#
loop_
_entity_poly.entity_id
_entity_poly.type
_entity_poly.pdbx_seq_one_letter_code
_entity_poly.pdbx_strand_id
1 'polypeptide(L)'
;MLLKVPSQLILRLKSHFHILPIGIDLIIGVNGWIWIAQQRAQSDADEGLKEGFEAESDNMYSDVNEPISSHTRATIARLAGAINLMSTLSMPISDSSILRTYEASLEISRLSRLDHRSMDVDDSSQDPAHTHQDLDGFLKPEFRDKVLALLVASS
;
A
#
# COMPACT_ATOMS: atom_id res chain seq x y z
N MET A 1 0.51 -9.81 -2.75
CA MET A 1 -0.65 -9.36 -3.54
C MET A 1 -0.17 -8.97 -4.92
N LEU A 2 -0.81 -9.49 -5.99
CA LEU A 2 -0.43 -9.23 -7.37
C LEU A 2 -1.44 -8.31 -8.06
N LEU A 3 -0.95 -7.35 -8.84
CA LEU A 3 -1.74 -6.39 -9.60
C LEU A 3 -1.24 -6.30 -11.04
N LYS A 4 -2.16 -5.91 -11.95
CA LYS A 4 -1.84 -5.62 -13.35
C LYS A 4 -2.26 -4.20 -13.70
N VAL A 5 -1.34 -3.45 -14.28
CA VAL A 5 -1.56 -2.11 -14.88
C VAL A 5 -1.08 -2.08 -16.33
N PRO A 6 -1.51 -1.10 -17.15
CA PRO A 6 -0.92 -0.87 -18.47
C PRO A 6 0.58 -0.60 -18.36
N SER A 7 1.40 -1.32 -19.14
CA SER A 7 2.86 -1.23 -19.05
C SER A 7 3.40 0.14 -19.45
N GLN A 8 2.66 0.91 -20.25
CA GLN A 8 3.05 2.28 -20.65
C GLN A 8 3.11 3.25 -19.45
N LEU A 9 2.43 2.93 -18.35
CA LEU A 9 2.43 3.77 -17.15
C LEU A 9 3.65 3.51 -16.26
N ILE A 10 4.38 2.40 -16.44
CA ILE A 10 5.54 2.08 -15.60
C ILE A 10 6.74 2.93 -16.02
N LEU A 11 7.25 3.74 -15.08
CA LEU A 11 8.50 4.46 -15.29
C LEU A 11 9.67 3.50 -15.26
N ARG A 12 10.57 3.63 -16.24
CA ARG A 12 11.82 2.87 -16.28
C ARG A 12 12.83 3.50 -15.33
N LEU A 13 13.19 2.77 -14.28
CA LEU A 13 14.13 3.20 -13.25
C LEU A 13 15.36 2.28 -13.21
N LYS A 14 16.37 2.65 -12.42
CA LYS A 14 17.58 1.85 -12.22
C LYS A 14 17.28 0.53 -11.50
N SER A 15 16.32 0.54 -10.58
CA SER A 15 15.82 -0.64 -9.87
C SER A 15 14.31 -0.71 -10.02
N HIS A 16 13.79 -1.93 -10.06
CA HIS A 16 12.37 -2.26 -10.01
C HIS A 16 12.01 -3.04 -8.72
N PHE A 17 12.98 -3.19 -7.82
CA PHE A 17 12.84 -3.77 -6.50
C PHE A 17 13.00 -2.63 -5.49
N HIS A 18 11.98 -2.42 -4.66
CA HIS A 18 11.92 -1.30 -3.73
C HIS A 18 11.46 -1.79 -2.36
N ILE A 19 12.20 -1.41 -1.33
CA ILE A 19 11.85 -1.62 0.07
C ILE A 19 11.28 -0.29 0.56
N LEU A 20 9.99 -0.25 0.88
CA LEU A 20 9.35 0.97 1.36
C LEU A 20 9.53 1.11 2.87
N PRO A 21 9.66 2.34 3.41
CA PRO A 21 9.84 2.62 4.85
C PRO A 21 8.58 2.34 5.70
N ILE A 22 7.60 1.62 5.15
CA ILE A 22 6.35 1.19 5.79
C ILE A 22 6.29 -0.33 5.98
N GLY A 23 7.43 -1.03 5.82
CA GLY A 23 7.53 -2.48 6.02
C GLY A 23 6.94 -3.30 4.88
N ILE A 24 7.01 -2.79 3.64
CA ILE A 24 6.46 -3.40 2.44
C ILE A 24 7.53 -3.45 1.35
N ASP A 25 7.65 -4.61 0.71
CA ASP A 25 8.46 -4.81 -0.48
C ASP A 25 7.60 -4.69 -1.74
N LEU A 26 8.11 -3.94 -2.72
CA LEU A 26 7.49 -3.74 -4.03
C LEU A 26 8.40 -4.25 -5.14
N ILE A 27 7.84 -5.08 -6.01
CA ILE A 27 8.44 -5.45 -7.29
C ILE A 27 7.58 -4.88 -8.41
N ILE A 28 8.12 -3.92 -9.16
CA ILE A 28 7.41 -3.21 -10.24
C ILE A 28 7.90 -3.74 -11.59
N GLY A 29 7.26 -4.79 -12.12
CA GLY A 29 7.61 -5.33 -13.42
C GLY A 29 7.36 -4.34 -14.55
N VAL A 30 8.34 -4.16 -15.45
CA VAL A 30 8.22 -3.32 -16.66
C VAL A 30 7.07 -3.76 -17.59
N ASN A 31 6.64 -5.01 -17.46
CA ASN A 31 5.47 -5.57 -18.14
C ASN A 31 4.14 -5.12 -17.49
N GLY A 32 4.15 -4.27 -16.48
CA GLY A 32 2.98 -3.77 -15.75
C GLY A 32 2.43 -4.76 -14.72
N TRP A 33 3.15 -5.81 -14.37
CA TRP A 33 2.82 -6.64 -13.20
C TRP A 33 3.50 -6.06 -11.96
N ILE A 34 2.73 -5.83 -10.90
CA ILE A 34 3.25 -5.26 -9.66
C ILE A 34 2.96 -6.24 -8.53
N TRP A 35 4.00 -6.63 -7.79
CA TRP A 35 3.90 -7.49 -6.62
C TRP A 35 4.14 -6.67 -5.36
N ILE A 36 3.23 -6.81 -4.39
CA ILE A 36 3.27 -6.15 -3.08
C ILE A 36 3.37 -7.24 -2.01
N ALA A 37 4.43 -7.23 -1.22
CA ALA A 37 4.68 -8.22 -0.17
C ALA A 37 5.00 -7.55 1.16
N GLN A 38 4.73 -8.25 2.27
CA GLN A 38 5.29 -7.86 3.56
C GLN A 38 6.82 -7.96 3.49
N GLN A 39 7.50 -6.95 4.02
CA GLN A 39 8.95 -7.00 4.13
C GLN A 39 9.36 -8.14 5.09
N ARG A 40 10.25 -9.02 4.63
CA ARG A 40 10.83 -10.07 5.50
C ARG A 40 11.66 -9.42 6.60
N ALA A 41 11.59 -9.96 7.82
CA ALA A 41 12.47 -9.54 8.89
C ALA A 41 13.92 -9.74 8.43
N GLN A 42 14.68 -8.65 8.34
CA GLN A 42 16.10 -8.72 8.02
C GLN A 42 16.77 -9.34 9.24
N SER A 43 17.11 -10.63 9.15
CA SER A 43 17.96 -11.25 10.16
C SER A 43 19.26 -10.44 10.20
N ASP A 44 19.62 -9.91 11.37
CA ASP A 44 20.86 -9.17 11.56
C ASP A 44 22.01 -9.97 10.94
N ALA A 45 22.65 -9.38 9.94
CA ALA A 45 23.60 -10.06 9.06
C ALA A 45 24.95 -10.41 9.75
N ASP A 46 25.01 -10.39 11.08
CA ASP A 46 26.25 -10.52 11.86
C ASP A 46 26.44 -11.91 12.50
N GLU A 47 25.42 -12.76 12.56
CA GLU A 47 25.55 -14.14 13.05
C GLU A 47 25.02 -15.16 12.02
N GLY A 48 25.91 -15.70 11.20
CA GLY A 48 25.63 -16.95 10.47
C GLY A 48 25.42 -16.84 8.96
N LEU A 49 26.40 -16.27 8.24
CA LEU A 49 26.43 -16.21 6.77
C LEU A 49 26.31 -17.59 6.05
N LYS A 50 26.35 -18.72 6.78
CA LYS A 50 26.19 -20.07 6.22
C LYS A 50 24.82 -20.71 6.49
N GLU A 51 24.20 -20.44 7.63
CA GLU A 51 22.91 -21.06 7.99
C GLU A 51 21.71 -20.30 7.40
N GLY A 52 21.84 -18.97 7.22
CA GLY A 52 20.81 -18.16 6.56
C GLY A 52 20.55 -18.56 5.10
N PHE A 53 21.60 -18.90 4.34
CA PHE A 53 21.45 -19.28 2.93
C PHE A 53 20.81 -20.67 2.74
N GLU A 54 21.11 -21.64 3.61
CA GLU A 54 20.55 -23.00 3.52
C GLU A 54 19.07 -23.02 3.96
N ALA A 55 18.72 -22.32 5.05
CA ALA A 55 17.33 -22.19 5.51
C ALA A 55 16.44 -21.41 4.52
N GLU A 56 17.02 -20.45 3.79
CA GLU A 56 16.30 -19.65 2.81
C GLU A 56 16.06 -20.41 1.48
N SER A 57 16.87 -21.44 1.20
CA SER A 57 16.73 -22.28 0.01
C SER A 57 15.53 -23.24 0.09
N ASP A 58 15.25 -23.83 1.25
CA ASP A 58 14.11 -24.73 1.47
C ASP A 58 12.79 -23.93 1.43
N ASN A 59 12.83 -22.69 1.90
CA ASN A 59 11.66 -21.80 1.93
C ASN A 59 11.43 -21.05 0.60
N MET A 60 12.30 -21.19 -0.40
CA MET A 60 12.19 -20.46 -1.68
C MET A 60 11.07 -20.98 -2.59
N TYR A 61 10.71 -22.25 -2.45
CA TYR A 61 9.62 -22.89 -3.21
C TYR A 61 8.42 -23.26 -2.33
N SER A 62 8.39 -22.80 -1.08
CA SER A 62 7.24 -22.94 -0.20
C SER A 62 6.09 -22.06 -0.71
N ASP A 63 4.88 -22.62 -0.74
CA ASP A 63 3.63 -21.90 -1.02
C ASP A 63 2.99 -21.32 0.25
N VAL A 64 3.63 -21.51 1.41
CA VAL A 64 3.15 -21.06 2.72
C VAL A 64 3.75 -19.70 3.05
N ASN A 65 2.88 -18.71 3.24
CA ASN A 65 3.29 -17.36 3.66
C ASN A 65 3.51 -17.29 5.19
N GLU A 66 4.45 -16.44 5.61
CA GLU A 66 4.59 -16.04 7.01
C GLU A 66 3.31 -15.32 7.51
N PRO A 67 2.99 -15.38 8.82
CA PRO A 67 1.83 -14.69 9.36
C PRO A 67 1.86 -13.18 9.13
N ILE A 68 0.89 -12.67 8.38
CA ILE A 68 0.76 -11.24 8.07
C ILE A 68 -0.12 -10.56 9.12
N SER A 69 0.31 -9.41 9.66
CA SER A 69 -0.51 -8.65 10.61
C SER A 69 -1.74 -8.00 9.93
N SER A 70 -2.81 -7.74 10.68
CA SER A 70 -3.97 -7.01 10.15
C SER A 70 -3.61 -5.61 9.64
N HIS A 71 -2.68 -4.95 10.31
CA HIS A 71 -2.17 -3.64 9.90
C HIS A 71 -1.45 -3.73 8.55
N THR A 72 -0.52 -4.68 8.40
CA THR A 72 0.21 -4.90 7.14
C THR A 72 -0.72 -5.25 5.99
N ARG A 73 -1.75 -6.09 6.23
CA ARG A 73 -2.78 -6.37 5.21
C ARG A 73 -3.52 -5.12 4.76
N ALA A 74 -3.91 -4.26 5.69
CA ALA A 74 -4.58 -2.99 5.37
C ALA A 74 -3.65 -2.06 4.57
N THR A 75 -2.37 -2.00 4.90
CA THR A 75 -1.36 -1.25 4.15
C THR A 75 -1.20 -1.78 2.72
N ILE A 76 -1.11 -3.10 2.54
CA ILE A 76 -1.05 -3.75 1.22
C ILE A 76 -2.30 -3.41 0.39
N ALA A 77 -3.48 -3.53 0.98
CA ALA A 77 -4.75 -3.22 0.30
C ALA A 77 -4.82 -1.73 -0.09
N ARG A 78 -4.35 -0.84 0.77
CA ARG A 78 -4.32 0.61 0.51
C ARG A 78 -3.34 0.97 -0.61
N LEU A 79 -2.14 0.37 -0.63
CA LEU A 79 -1.18 0.52 -1.74
C LEU A 79 -1.76 0.03 -3.07
N ALA A 80 -2.48 -1.11 -3.05
CA ALA A 80 -3.17 -1.61 -4.22
C ALA A 80 -4.23 -0.62 -4.73
N GLY A 81 -5.01 -0.03 -3.81
CA GLY A 81 -5.96 1.04 -4.12
C GLY A 81 -5.28 2.26 -4.75
N ALA A 82 -4.13 2.69 -4.21
CA ALA A 82 -3.33 3.78 -4.76
C ALA A 82 -2.85 3.48 -6.19
N ILE A 83 -2.28 2.29 -6.44
CA ILE A 83 -1.82 1.87 -7.77
C ILE A 83 -2.98 1.83 -8.77
N ASN A 84 -4.13 1.28 -8.40
CA ASN A 84 -5.32 1.24 -9.25
C ASN A 84 -5.84 2.65 -9.56
N LEU A 85 -5.82 3.55 -8.57
CA LEU A 85 -6.16 4.95 -8.76
C LEU A 85 -5.24 5.62 -9.78
N MET A 86 -3.92 5.48 -9.62
CA MET A 86 -2.93 6.00 -10.56
C MET A 86 -3.14 5.45 -11.97
N SER A 87 -3.39 4.14 -12.08
CA SER A 87 -3.67 3.49 -13.35
C SER A 87 -4.93 4.03 -14.03
N THR A 88 -5.99 4.30 -13.27
CA THR A 88 -7.24 4.83 -13.82
C THR A 88 -7.08 6.29 -14.27
N LEU A 89 -6.21 7.04 -13.59
CA LEU A 89 -5.88 8.43 -13.92
C LEU A 89 -4.79 8.55 -14.98
N SER A 90 -4.31 7.43 -15.55
CA SER A 90 -3.19 7.39 -16.51
C SER A 90 -1.93 8.12 -16.01
N MET A 91 -1.68 8.07 -14.70
CA MET A 91 -0.51 8.70 -14.10
C MET A 91 0.71 7.76 -14.18
N PRO A 92 1.92 8.31 -14.36
CA PRO A 92 3.15 7.51 -14.31
C PRO A 92 3.35 6.84 -12.93
N ILE A 93 3.80 5.59 -12.95
CA ILE A 93 3.96 4.73 -11.77
C ILE A 93 5.46 4.49 -11.50
N SER A 94 5.88 4.85 -10.29
CA SER A 94 7.19 4.63 -9.68
C SER A 94 7.01 4.36 -8.18
N ASP A 95 8.05 3.88 -7.50
CA ASP A 95 8.09 3.73 -6.05
C ASP A 95 7.67 5.01 -5.32
N SER A 96 8.24 6.15 -5.74
CA SER A 96 8.02 7.45 -5.10
C SER A 96 6.61 7.99 -5.34
N SER A 97 6.04 7.77 -6.53
CA SER A 97 4.68 8.21 -6.85
C SER A 97 3.62 7.33 -6.19
N ILE A 98 3.87 6.02 -6.06
CA ILE A 98 3.04 5.10 -5.27
C ILE A 98 3.03 5.54 -3.80
N LEU A 99 4.21 5.80 -3.21
CA LEU A 99 4.31 6.20 -1.81
C LEU A 99 3.58 7.53 -1.54
N ARG A 100 3.77 8.53 -2.41
CA ARG A 100 3.05 9.81 -2.30
C ARG A 100 1.53 9.62 -2.37
N THR A 101 1.05 8.79 -3.29
CA THR A 101 -0.40 8.51 -3.44
C THR A 101 -0.95 7.78 -2.21
N TYR A 102 -0.16 6.87 -1.63
CA TYR A 102 -0.49 6.21 -0.38
C TYR A 102 -0.61 7.21 0.78
N GLU A 103 0.36 8.10 0.95
CA GLU A 103 0.33 9.14 2.00
C GLU A 103 -0.85 10.10 1.83
N ALA A 104 -1.11 10.57 0.60
CA ALA A 104 -2.27 11.40 0.29
C ALA A 104 -3.59 10.69 0.65
N SER A 105 -3.69 9.39 0.34
CA SER A 105 -4.86 8.60 0.67
C SER A 105 -5.07 8.42 2.18
N LEU A 106 -3.99 8.32 2.96
CA LEU A 106 -4.05 8.28 4.42
C LEU A 106 -4.57 9.59 4.98
N GLU A 107 -4.07 10.71 4.46
CA GLU A 107 -4.46 12.04 4.94
C GLU A 107 -5.94 12.32 4.67
N ILE A 108 -6.44 11.98 3.49
CA ILE A 108 -7.87 12.15 3.17
C ILE A 108 -8.74 11.22 4.01
N SER A 109 -8.28 10.00 4.31
CA SER A 109 -8.96 9.10 5.25
C SER A 109 -8.96 9.64 6.69
N ARG A 110 -7.96 10.44 7.08
CA ARG A 110 -7.96 11.15 8.38
C ARG A 110 -8.93 12.32 8.37
N LEU A 111 -8.87 13.18 7.33
CA LEU A 111 -9.71 14.36 7.22
C LEU A 111 -11.21 14.02 7.15
N SER A 112 -11.57 12.99 6.38
CA SER A 112 -12.97 12.51 6.29
C SER A 112 -13.53 12.05 7.64
N ARG A 113 -12.69 11.49 8.52
CA ARG A 113 -13.11 11.11 9.89
C ARG A 113 -13.34 12.32 10.79
N LEU A 114 -12.58 13.41 10.61
CA LEU A 114 -12.75 14.64 11.40
C LEU A 114 -14.03 15.39 11.01
N ASP A 115 -14.36 15.42 9.72
CA ASP A 115 -15.58 16.05 9.21
C ASP A 115 -16.84 15.35 9.74
N HIS A 116 -16.87 14.02 9.70
CA HIS A 116 -17.97 13.24 10.26
C HIS A 116 -18.14 13.46 11.77
N ARG A 117 -17.04 13.53 12.53
CA ARG A 117 -17.07 13.76 13.99
C ARG A 117 -17.56 15.15 14.39
N SER A 118 -17.58 16.10 13.46
CA SER A 118 -18.03 17.47 13.72
C SER A 118 -19.56 17.61 13.64
N MET A 119 -20.28 16.58 13.16
CA MET A 119 -21.75 16.56 13.07
C MET A 119 -22.44 15.82 14.23
N ASP A 120 -21.74 14.93 14.94
CA ASP A 120 -22.32 14.09 16.01
C ASP A 120 -22.03 14.67 17.42
N VAL A 121 -22.48 15.90 17.68
CA VAL A 121 -22.46 16.49 19.05
C VAL A 121 -23.75 16.21 19.83
N ASP A 122 -24.70 15.44 19.27
CA ASP A 122 -25.92 15.06 19.99
C ASP A 122 -26.34 13.62 19.66
N ASP A 123 -25.65 12.64 20.24
CA ASP A 123 -26.35 11.44 20.71
C ASP A 123 -25.58 10.73 21.82
N SER A 124 -26.29 10.49 22.90
CA SER A 124 -25.83 9.74 24.06
C SER A 124 -26.14 8.27 23.83
N SER A 125 -25.13 7.42 24.02
CA SER A 125 -25.16 5.94 24.08
C SER A 125 -25.44 5.16 22.78
N GLN A 126 -24.38 4.64 22.14
CA GLN A 126 -24.29 3.20 21.78
C GLN A 126 -22.90 2.74 21.27
N ASP A 127 -22.40 1.71 21.97
CA ASP A 127 -21.51 0.57 21.64
C ASP A 127 -20.28 0.66 20.68
N PRO A 128 -19.10 0.13 21.09
CA PRO A 128 -17.87 0.14 20.31
C PRO A 128 -17.73 -1.15 19.48
N ALA A 129 -18.41 -1.28 18.33
CA ALA A 129 -18.33 -2.53 17.57
C ALA A 129 -18.38 -2.44 16.03
N HIS A 130 -18.03 -1.31 15.41
CA HIS A 130 -17.92 -1.23 13.95
C HIS A 130 -16.61 -0.58 13.48
N THR A 131 -15.53 -1.37 13.42
CA THR A 131 -14.24 -0.97 12.79
C THR A 131 -14.05 -1.62 11.40
N HIS A 132 -15.13 -1.78 10.63
CA HIS A 132 -15.07 -2.37 9.28
C HIS A 132 -15.49 -1.35 8.20
N GLN A 133 -14.76 -0.24 8.08
CA GLN A 133 -15.06 0.76 7.03
C GLN A 133 -13.82 1.43 6.41
N ASP A 134 -12.64 0.81 6.52
CA ASP A 134 -11.38 1.46 6.13
C ASP A 134 -10.96 1.26 4.66
N LEU A 135 -11.69 0.45 3.89
CA LEU A 135 -11.34 0.09 2.50
C LEU A 135 -12.37 0.57 1.45
N ASP A 136 -13.62 0.80 1.83
CA ASP A 136 -14.70 1.12 0.88
C ASP A 136 -14.64 2.56 0.33
N GLY A 137 -13.86 3.44 0.98
CA GLY A 137 -13.67 4.82 0.54
C GLY A 137 -12.95 4.94 -0.81
N PHE A 138 -12.03 4.02 -1.12
CA PHE A 138 -11.19 4.12 -2.32
C PHE A 138 -11.95 4.06 -3.65
N LEU A 139 -13.09 3.38 -3.66
CA LEU A 139 -13.91 3.24 -4.87
C LEU A 139 -14.84 4.44 -5.08
N LYS A 140 -15.06 5.28 -4.06
CA LYS A 140 -15.95 6.43 -4.18
C LYS A 140 -15.29 7.51 -5.06
N PRO A 141 -15.98 8.03 -6.08
CA PRO A 141 -15.42 9.02 -6.99
C PRO A 141 -14.91 10.27 -6.24
N GLU A 142 -15.66 10.73 -5.24
CA GLU A 142 -15.28 11.89 -4.41
C GLU A 142 -13.94 11.71 -3.68
N PHE A 143 -13.64 10.49 -3.22
CA PHE A 143 -12.38 10.20 -2.55
C PHE A 143 -11.22 10.29 -3.54
N ARG A 144 -11.42 9.76 -4.75
CA ARG A 144 -10.44 9.79 -5.83
C ARG A 144 -10.12 11.22 -6.25
N ASP A 145 -11.14 12.06 -6.38
CA ASP A 145 -10.99 13.47 -6.74
C ASP A 145 -10.25 14.26 -5.67
N LYS A 146 -10.54 13.99 -4.38
CA LYS A 146 -9.80 14.57 -3.25
C LYS A 146 -8.32 14.14 -3.27
N VAL A 147 -8.03 12.87 -3.53
CA VAL A 147 -6.64 12.36 -3.61
C VAL A 147 -5.90 13.03 -4.76
N LEU A 148 -6.53 13.13 -5.93
CA LEU A 148 -5.96 13.82 -7.08
C LEU A 148 -5.70 15.30 -6.78
N ALA A 149 -6.66 16.00 -6.17
CA ALA A 149 -6.51 17.40 -5.80
C ALA A 149 -5.32 17.61 -4.83
N LEU A 150 -5.16 16.73 -3.85
CA LEU A 150 -4.04 16.78 -2.91
C LEU A 150 -2.70 16.50 -3.60
N LEU A 151 -2.66 15.54 -4.54
CA LEU A 151 -1.46 15.23 -5.32
C LEU A 151 -1.02 16.43 -6.18
N VAL A 152 -1.97 17.11 -6.85
CA VAL A 152 -1.70 18.32 -7.64
C VAL A 152 -1.28 19.50 -6.76
N ALA A 153 -1.88 19.66 -5.58
CA ALA A 153 -1.46 20.72 -4.64
C ALA A 153 -0.05 20.51 -4.09
N SER A 154 0.46 19.27 -4.12
CA SER A 154 1.78 18.88 -3.62
C SER A 154 2.88 18.80 -4.70
N SER A 155 2.57 19.15 -5.95
CA SER A 155 3.50 19.07 -7.10
C SER A 155 4.27 20.36 -7.34
#